data_AF-A0A8C3DPY6-F1
#
_entry.id   AF-A0A8C3DPY6-F1
#
_cell.length_a   1.000
_cell.length_b   1.000
_cell.length_c   1.000
_cell.angle_alpha   90.00
_cell.angle_beta   90.00
_cell.angle_gamma   90.00
#
_symmetry.space_group_name_H-M   'P 1'
#
loop_
_entity.id
_entity.type
_entity.pdbx_description
1 polymer ?
#
loop_
_entity_poly.entity_id
_entity_poly.type
_entity_poly.pdbx_seq_one_letter_code
_entity_poly.pdbx_strand_id
1 'polypeptide(L)'
;MVWLTLWYSHRSLLQPNSFCDSEENSLLTGKGSNPAALLRRQRCTHGCDLLSASVVRSPCSAHRAEQGKGTASCRTPGRAPYRPAAWPPGPGGCSSLRRSRPGGEVPLLCACPAPPPAPSPGARASRACLHRQALFELGLLCRGLAVFRAPPGSHRRGLCERHRSPPAMDGDMVEIDGGIMEGGGQILRVSTALSCLLGLPLRVRRIRAGRSQPGLRPQHLSGLEIVRDLCDGKLNGGEIGSTEITFTPGKIKGGTHIADTKTAGSVCLLMQVAMPCVLFAASPSELHLKGGTNAEMAPQIDYTVMVFKPIVEKFNFTFNCDIKRRGYYPQGGGEVVVQMSPVKELSPINLTERGTVTKIYGRAFVAGALPIKLAKDMSAAAVRCIRREIRDLYINIHPVREPDDQAVGTGSGIIIVAETSTGCLLAGSSLGKRGKNSDKVGIEAAERLLQNLKHGGTVDDSLQDQLIIFMALAKGVSRVKSGPITLHTQTAIHFAEQLTKAKFTVTKSEEEDPSNDTYIIECQGMGMINPNL
;
A
#
# COMPACT_ATOMS: atom_id res chain seq x y z
N MET A 1 0.74 -16.60 -41.64
CA MET A 1 1.66 -17.75 -41.47
C MET A 1 2.27 -17.60 -40.08
N VAL A 2 1.87 -18.30 -39.02
CA VAL A 2 1.36 -19.69 -38.86
C VAL A 2 2.43 -20.74 -39.13
N TRP A 3 3.02 -21.23 -38.04
CA TRP A 3 3.68 -22.52 -37.74
C TRP A 3 3.96 -22.41 -36.22
N LEU A 4 3.31 -23.08 -35.26
CA LEU A 4 2.50 -24.31 -35.21
C LEU A 4 3.35 -25.58 -35.21
N THR A 5 3.56 -26.15 -34.02
CA THR A 5 4.11 -27.49 -33.79
C THR A 5 3.34 -28.11 -32.62
N LEU A 6 2.84 -29.34 -32.79
CA LEU A 6 2.18 -30.09 -31.72
C LEU A 6 3.24 -30.79 -30.86
N TRP A 7 2.87 -31.18 -29.63
CA TRP A 7 3.46 -32.36 -29.01
C TRP A 7 2.40 -33.29 -28.43
N TYR A 8 2.75 -34.56 -28.30
CA TYR A 8 1.82 -35.66 -28.49
C TYR A 8 1.42 -36.37 -27.18
N SER A 9 0.29 -37.08 -27.24
CA SER A 9 -0.23 -37.87 -26.12
C SER A 9 0.66 -39.06 -25.78
N HIS A 10 0.84 -39.35 -24.49
CA HIS A 10 1.22 -40.69 -24.03
C HIS A 10 0.15 -41.24 -23.07
N ARG A 11 -0.53 -42.30 -23.52
CA ARG A 11 -1.33 -43.17 -22.63
C ARG A 11 -0.37 -44.10 -21.90
N SER A 12 -0.62 -44.33 -20.62
CA SER A 12 -0.12 -45.51 -19.89
C SER A 12 -1.32 -46.38 -19.53
N LEU A 13 -1.27 -47.65 -19.91
CA LEU A 13 -2.26 -48.67 -19.58
C LEU A 13 -1.70 -49.56 -18.47
N LEU A 14 -2.45 -49.72 -17.39
CA LEU A 14 -2.35 -50.87 -16.49
C LEU A 14 -3.77 -51.39 -16.25
N GLN A 15 -3.93 -52.71 -16.25
CA GLN A 15 -5.20 -53.41 -15.97
C GLN A 15 -5.15 -54.03 -14.54
N PRO A 16 -5.98 -55.02 -14.16
CA PRO A 16 -7.13 -54.72 -13.33
C PRO A 16 -7.13 -55.45 -11.98
N ASN A 17 -7.94 -54.96 -11.04
CA ASN A 17 -8.26 -55.71 -9.82
C ASN A 17 -9.35 -56.76 -10.09
N SER A 18 -9.17 -57.97 -9.57
CA SER A 18 -10.24 -58.95 -9.39
C SER A 18 -9.82 -60.04 -8.40
N PHE A 19 -10.49 -60.13 -7.24
CA PHE A 19 -10.83 -61.39 -6.59
C PHE A 19 -11.98 -61.21 -5.56
N CYS A 20 -12.70 -62.30 -5.33
CA CYS A 20 -13.89 -62.55 -4.49
C CYS A 20 -13.94 -61.92 -3.09
N ASP A 21 -15.08 -61.78 -2.39
CA ASP A 21 -16.55 -61.74 -2.70
C ASP A 21 -17.23 -61.08 -1.45
N SER A 22 -18.48 -61.22 -0.95
CA SER A 22 -19.67 -62.08 -1.19
C SER A 22 -20.95 -61.42 -0.61
N GLU A 23 -22.14 -61.98 -0.94
CA GLU A 23 -23.46 -61.77 -0.26
C GLU A 23 -24.10 -60.35 -0.29
N GLU A 24 -25.43 -60.16 -0.32
CA GLU A 24 -26.51 -60.99 -0.89
C GLU A 24 -27.78 -60.14 -1.23
N ASN A 25 -28.46 -60.51 -2.33
CA ASN A 25 -29.92 -60.46 -2.58
C ASN A 25 -30.79 -59.15 -2.65
N SER A 26 -31.84 -59.24 -3.48
CA SER A 26 -33.01 -58.34 -3.71
C SER A 26 -32.77 -56.91 -4.27
N LEU A 27 -33.40 -56.42 -5.36
CA LEU A 27 -34.82 -56.38 -5.83
C LEU A 27 -35.66 -55.34 -5.04
N LEU A 28 -36.42 -54.39 -5.64
CA LEU A 28 -37.01 -54.30 -6.99
C LEU A 28 -37.26 -52.83 -7.48
N THR A 29 -37.87 -52.71 -8.65
CA THR A 29 -38.35 -51.50 -9.38
C THR A 29 -39.38 -50.63 -8.61
N GLY A 30 -39.70 -49.38 -9.00
CA GLY A 30 -39.27 -48.57 -10.15
C GLY A 30 -40.06 -47.25 -10.36
N LYS A 31 -40.10 -46.76 -11.62
CA LYS A 31 -40.61 -45.45 -12.09
C LYS A 31 -42.09 -45.13 -11.73
N GLY A 32 -42.45 -43.85 -11.54
CA GLY A 32 -43.86 -43.41 -11.55
C GLY A 32 -44.16 -41.91 -11.30
N SER A 33 -44.32 -41.12 -12.37
CA SER A 33 -45.17 -39.91 -12.55
C SER A 33 -45.65 -39.01 -11.37
N ASN A 34 -45.41 -37.71 -11.50
CA ASN A 34 -46.13 -36.58 -10.88
C ASN A 34 -47.58 -36.46 -11.44
N PRO A 35 -48.59 -35.94 -10.70
CA PRO A 35 -48.90 -34.50 -10.78
C PRO A 35 -49.37 -33.85 -9.45
N ALA A 36 -49.49 -32.52 -9.44
CA ALA A 36 -49.76 -31.71 -8.24
C ALA A 36 -51.25 -31.40 -7.97
N ALA A 37 -51.63 -31.24 -6.70
CA ALA A 37 -52.89 -30.63 -6.29
C ALA A 37 -52.85 -29.91 -4.92
N LEU A 38 -53.34 -28.66 -4.92
CA LEU A 38 -54.07 -27.91 -3.89
C LEU A 38 -53.74 -28.00 -2.37
N LEU A 39 -53.45 -26.81 -1.81
CA LEU A 39 -54.10 -26.20 -0.64
C LEU A 39 -54.45 -27.05 0.61
N ARG A 40 -53.83 -26.72 1.75
CA ARG A 40 -54.48 -25.84 2.77
C ARG A 40 -53.50 -25.34 3.85
N ARG A 41 -53.87 -24.24 4.51
CA ARG A 41 -53.29 -23.81 5.79
C ARG A 41 -54.03 -24.50 6.93
N GLN A 42 -53.32 -24.88 7.98
CA GLN A 42 -53.83 -24.76 9.36
C GLN A 42 -52.69 -24.45 10.33
N ARG A 43 -53.03 -23.95 11.51
CA ARG A 43 -52.10 -23.49 12.57
C ARG A 43 -52.21 -24.40 13.80
N CYS A 44 -51.33 -24.12 14.77
CA CYS A 44 -51.43 -24.45 16.19
C CYS A 44 -50.89 -25.84 16.58
N THR A 45 -50.26 -26.03 17.74
CA THR A 45 -49.56 -25.13 18.71
C THR A 45 -48.91 -26.03 19.76
N HIS A 46 -47.61 -25.89 20.04
CA HIS A 46 -46.91 -26.18 21.32
C HIS A 46 -45.43 -25.72 21.13
N GLY A 47 -44.67 -25.35 22.17
CA GLY A 47 -45.06 -25.15 23.56
C GLY A 47 -43.85 -25.01 24.50
N CYS A 48 -43.48 -23.78 24.83
CA CYS A 48 -42.58 -23.35 25.92
C CYS A 48 -41.07 -23.72 25.86
N ASP A 49 -40.36 -23.00 26.73
CA ASP A 49 -38.98 -23.18 27.24
C ASP A 49 -37.77 -22.70 26.40
N LEU A 50 -36.78 -21.99 26.97
CA LEU A 50 -36.70 -21.23 28.24
C LEU A 50 -35.48 -20.28 28.17
N LEU A 51 -35.63 -19.01 28.62
CA LEU A 51 -34.54 -18.05 28.99
C LEU A 51 -33.52 -17.65 27.88
N SER A 52 -32.85 -16.50 27.92
CA SER A 52 -33.13 -15.22 28.60
C SER A 52 -32.37 -14.09 27.88
N ALA A 53 -33.02 -12.96 27.61
CA ALA A 53 -32.37 -11.79 27.02
C ALA A 53 -32.00 -10.75 28.09
N SER A 54 -30.72 -10.33 28.13
CA SER A 54 -30.21 -9.33 29.08
C SER A 54 -29.53 -8.18 28.33
N VAL A 55 -30.23 -7.06 28.16
CA VAL A 55 -29.69 -5.83 27.56
C VAL A 55 -29.16 -4.89 28.65
N VAL A 56 -27.86 -4.60 28.61
CA VAL A 56 -27.18 -3.67 29.54
C VAL A 56 -26.28 -2.75 28.70
N ARG A 57 -26.83 -1.61 28.25
CA ARG A 57 -26.74 -0.26 28.88
C ARG A 57 -25.41 0.48 28.62
N SER A 58 -25.49 1.54 27.83
CA SER A 58 -24.52 2.64 27.82
C SER A 58 -24.77 3.59 29.00
N PRO A 59 -23.73 4.17 29.64
CA PRO A 59 -23.90 5.25 30.61
C PRO A 59 -23.91 6.62 29.93
N CYS A 60 -24.93 7.43 30.19
CA CYS A 60 -24.88 8.89 30.02
C CYS A 60 -24.82 9.53 31.42
N SER A 61 -23.80 10.37 31.66
CA SER A 61 -23.67 11.13 32.89
C SER A 61 -24.53 12.39 32.85
N ALA A 62 -25.41 12.56 33.83
CA ALA A 62 -26.16 13.80 34.03
C ALA A 62 -25.39 14.73 34.98
N HIS A 63 -25.17 15.98 34.58
CA HIS A 63 -24.76 17.04 35.50
C HIS A 63 -25.94 17.97 35.80
N ARG A 64 -26.07 18.38 37.07
CA ARG A 64 -27.11 19.30 37.53
C ARG A 64 -26.90 20.70 36.96
N ALA A 65 -28.00 21.41 36.74
CA ALA A 65 -28.01 22.86 36.72
C ALA A 65 -28.22 23.39 38.14
N GLU A 66 -27.53 24.47 38.50
CA GLU A 66 -27.87 25.32 39.66
C GLU A 66 -28.12 26.75 39.19
N GLN A 67 -28.97 27.48 39.91
CA GLN A 67 -29.38 28.84 39.56
C GLN A 67 -28.70 29.86 40.49
N GLY A 68 -28.13 30.92 39.91
CA GLY A 68 -27.67 32.11 40.64
C GLY A 68 -28.24 33.37 39.97
N LYS A 69 -28.87 34.25 40.77
CA LYS A 69 -29.38 35.56 40.34
C LYS A 69 -28.73 36.69 41.12
N GLY A 70 -28.44 37.80 40.45
CA GLY A 70 -28.00 39.08 41.03
C GLY A 70 -26.97 39.76 40.12
N THR A 71 -27.29 40.79 39.33
CA THR A 71 -27.53 42.22 39.69
C THR A 71 -26.37 42.89 40.41
N ALA A 72 -25.85 44.05 39.98
CA ALA A 72 -26.00 44.84 38.74
C ALA A 72 -24.94 45.97 38.73
N SER A 73 -24.63 46.59 37.56
CA SER A 73 -24.47 48.05 37.42
C SER A 73 -24.20 48.48 35.96
N CYS A 74 -24.57 49.73 35.62
CA CYS A 74 -24.40 50.38 34.31
C CYS A 74 -22.94 50.88 34.11
N ARG A 75 -22.45 51.22 32.90
CA ARG A 75 -22.93 52.30 32.01
C ARG A 75 -22.57 52.09 30.53
N THR A 76 -23.43 52.62 29.66
CA THR A 76 -23.17 52.93 28.23
C THR A 76 -22.83 54.44 28.09
N PRO A 77 -22.26 54.93 26.96
CA PRO A 77 -22.95 55.04 25.66
C PRO A 77 -22.11 54.53 24.45
N GLY A 78 -22.66 54.33 23.24
CA GLY A 78 -24.07 54.27 22.85
C GLY A 78 -24.39 54.80 21.43
N ARG A 79 -24.95 53.93 20.56
CA ARG A 79 -25.65 54.24 19.27
C ARG A 79 -24.78 54.81 18.12
N ALA A 80 -25.13 54.70 16.83
CA ALA A 80 -26.09 53.86 16.09
C ALA A 80 -25.68 53.79 14.58
N PRO A 81 -26.20 52.84 13.76
CA PRO A 81 -25.71 52.56 12.40
C PRO A 81 -26.52 53.21 11.27
N TYR A 82 -25.97 53.28 10.04
CA TYR A 82 -26.76 53.48 8.80
C TYR A 82 -26.20 52.73 7.57
N ARG A 83 -26.96 52.75 6.47
CA ARG A 83 -26.86 51.88 5.27
C ARG A 83 -25.96 52.42 4.12
N PRO A 84 -25.59 51.58 3.12
CA PRO A 84 -24.62 51.92 2.07
C PRO A 84 -25.21 52.59 0.81
N ALA A 85 -24.38 53.34 0.07
CA ALA A 85 -24.70 53.83 -1.28
C ALA A 85 -23.44 54.22 -2.13
N ALA A 86 -23.52 53.92 -3.43
CA ALA A 86 -23.02 54.67 -4.61
C ALA A 86 -21.53 55.05 -4.86
N TRP A 87 -21.19 55.01 -6.16
CA TRP A 87 -20.15 55.77 -6.91
C TRP A 87 -20.49 57.29 -6.92
N PRO A 88 -19.68 58.27 -7.44
CA PRO A 88 -18.68 58.21 -8.55
C PRO A 88 -17.41 59.09 -8.26
N PRO A 89 -16.71 59.80 -9.18
CA PRO A 89 -16.63 59.75 -10.66
C PRO A 89 -15.17 59.70 -11.23
N GLY A 90 -15.04 59.87 -12.55
CA GLY A 90 -13.83 60.34 -13.22
C GLY A 90 -14.14 61.11 -14.52
N PRO A 91 -13.18 61.84 -15.13
CA PRO A 91 -13.21 62.29 -16.52
C PRO A 91 -12.49 61.25 -17.42
N GLY A 92 -12.78 61.01 -18.70
CA GLY A 92 -13.45 61.77 -19.78
C GLY A 92 -12.56 61.60 -21.05
N GLY A 93 -13.04 61.53 -22.29
CA GLY A 93 -14.39 61.49 -22.86
C GLY A 93 -14.30 61.28 -24.40
N CYS A 94 -15.45 61.20 -25.11
CA CYS A 94 -15.59 61.10 -26.58
C CYS A 94 -14.98 59.85 -27.29
N SER A 95 -15.55 59.31 -28.38
CA SER A 95 -16.86 59.54 -29.02
C SER A 95 -17.24 58.39 -30.00
N SER A 96 -18.53 58.34 -30.38
CA SER A 96 -19.07 57.83 -31.66
C SER A 96 -18.88 56.35 -32.10
N LEU A 97 -20.02 55.61 -32.12
CA LEU A 97 -20.66 54.96 -33.29
C LEU A 97 -19.79 54.03 -34.21
N ARG A 98 -20.17 52.77 -34.52
CA ARG A 98 -21.46 52.30 -35.11
C ARG A 98 -21.71 50.79 -34.88
N ARG A 99 -22.91 50.29 -35.24
CA ARG A 99 -23.29 48.85 -35.31
C ARG A 99 -23.24 48.32 -36.76
N SER A 100 -22.89 47.04 -36.95
CA SER A 100 -23.42 46.19 -38.05
C SER A 100 -23.13 44.68 -37.87
N ARG A 101 -24.06 43.86 -38.38
CA ARG A 101 -24.05 42.39 -38.64
C ARG A 101 -24.75 42.21 -40.03
N PRO A 102 -24.84 41.01 -40.65
CA PRO A 102 -23.87 39.91 -40.84
C PRO A 102 -23.82 39.44 -42.33
N GLY A 103 -23.05 38.37 -42.64
CA GLY A 103 -23.32 37.47 -43.78
C GLY A 103 -22.33 37.49 -44.97
N GLY A 104 -22.20 36.34 -45.66
CA GLY A 104 -21.36 36.14 -46.86
C GLY A 104 -20.68 34.75 -46.87
N GLU A 105 -20.59 34.09 -48.04
CA GLU A 105 -20.13 32.69 -48.19
C GLU A 105 -18.93 32.57 -49.17
N VAL A 106 -17.97 31.64 -48.87
CA VAL A 106 -17.40 30.54 -49.73
C VAL A 106 -16.93 30.88 -51.18
N PRO A 107 -15.82 30.33 -51.80
CA PRO A 107 -15.02 29.12 -51.48
C PRO A 107 -13.45 29.17 -51.67
N LEU A 108 -12.80 28.00 -51.51
CA LEU A 108 -11.62 27.45 -52.23
C LEU A 108 -10.14 27.78 -51.87
N LEU A 109 -9.39 26.69 -51.63
CA LEU A 109 -7.95 26.37 -51.86
C LEU A 109 -6.83 27.43 -51.72
N CYS A 110 -5.92 27.19 -50.77
CA CYS A 110 -4.52 26.87 -51.09
C CYS A 110 -3.85 26.06 -49.93
N ALA A 111 -2.68 25.46 -50.13
CA ALA A 111 -2.08 24.50 -49.17
C ALA A 111 -0.53 24.51 -49.16
N CYS A 112 0.05 23.76 -48.20
CA CYS A 112 1.49 23.44 -48.03
C CYS A 112 2.40 24.59 -47.54
N PRO A 113 3.64 24.30 -47.05
CA PRO A 113 4.31 22.99 -46.92
C PRO A 113 4.70 22.57 -45.48
N ALA A 114 5.07 21.30 -45.33
CA ALA A 114 5.79 20.77 -44.17
C ALA A 114 7.29 20.58 -44.50
N PRO A 115 8.22 20.58 -43.51
CA PRO A 115 9.66 20.40 -43.75
C PRO A 115 10.04 18.95 -44.11
N PRO A 116 11.17 18.72 -44.83
CA PRO A 116 11.46 17.45 -45.51
C PRO A 116 12.34 16.45 -44.72
N PRO A 117 12.35 15.15 -45.11
CA PRO A 117 13.23 14.10 -44.59
C PRO A 117 14.49 13.88 -45.45
N ALA A 118 15.55 13.29 -44.86
CA ALA A 118 16.77 12.81 -45.54
C ALA A 118 17.45 11.70 -44.68
N PRO A 119 18.47 10.94 -45.17
CA PRO A 119 18.21 9.69 -45.89
C PRO A 119 19.06 8.47 -45.42
N SER A 120 18.87 7.33 -46.08
CA SER A 120 19.75 6.14 -46.07
C SER A 120 20.19 5.84 -47.51
N PRO A 121 21.41 5.35 -47.82
CA PRO A 121 21.75 3.94 -47.55
C PRO A 121 23.29 3.66 -47.40
N GLY A 122 23.72 2.39 -47.51
CA GLY A 122 25.05 2.04 -48.02
C GLY A 122 25.90 1.12 -47.14
N ALA A 123 26.77 0.30 -47.76
CA ALA A 123 27.65 -0.65 -47.09
C ALA A 123 28.99 -0.81 -47.84
N ARG A 124 29.92 -1.59 -47.23
CA ARG A 124 31.34 -1.84 -47.58
C ARG A 124 32.33 -0.79 -47.03
N ALA A 125 33.62 -1.09 -46.78
CA ALA A 125 34.31 -2.25 -46.19
C ALA A 125 35.84 -2.02 -46.31
N SER A 126 36.64 -2.41 -45.30
CA SER A 126 37.95 -3.12 -45.39
C SER A 126 39.01 -2.70 -44.37
N ARG A 127 39.68 -3.71 -43.77
CA ARG A 127 41.12 -3.80 -43.37
C ARG A 127 41.75 -2.58 -42.65
N ALA A 128 42.37 -2.71 -41.48
CA ALA A 128 43.46 -3.63 -41.10
C ALA A 128 43.74 -3.48 -39.57
N CYS A 129 44.59 -4.24 -38.86
CA CYS A 129 45.12 -5.61 -38.93
C CYS A 129 46.08 -5.77 -37.73
N LEU A 130 46.04 -6.88 -36.96
CA LEU A 130 47.20 -7.68 -36.50
C LEU A 130 46.86 -8.67 -35.35
N HIS A 131 47.71 -9.69 -35.19
CA HIS A 131 47.56 -10.78 -34.23
C HIS A 131 48.09 -10.47 -32.81
N ARG A 132 47.61 -11.24 -31.82
CA ARG A 132 48.48 -12.22 -31.16
C ARG A 132 47.68 -13.41 -30.59
N GLN A 133 48.27 -14.61 -30.68
CA GLN A 133 47.78 -15.85 -30.09
C GLN A 133 48.80 -16.36 -29.04
N ALA A 134 48.30 -16.96 -27.96
CA ALA A 134 48.88 -18.08 -27.20
C ALA A 134 47.75 -18.58 -26.27
N LEU A 135 47.29 -19.83 -26.26
CA LEU A 135 47.98 -21.11 -26.05
C LEU A 135 48.67 -21.22 -24.68
N PHE A 136 48.12 -22.09 -23.81
CA PHE A 136 48.85 -23.25 -23.30
C PHE A 136 47.88 -24.32 -22.76
N GLU A 137 48.30 -25.59 -22.73
CA GLU A 137 47.47 -26.75 -22.35
C GLU A 137 47.91 -27.45 -21.05
N LEU A 138 47.03 -28.33 -20.55
CA LEU A 138 47.29 -29.62 -19.89
C LEU A 138 48.57 -29.82 -19.05
N GLY A 139 48.39 -29.73 -17.73
CA GLY A 139 48.48 -30.91 -16.83
C GLY A 139 49.83 -31.52 -16.45
N LEU A 140 49.98 -31.85 -15.15
CA LEU A 140 50.46 -33.16 -14.69
C LEU A 140 50.12 -33.39 -13.19
N LEU A 141 50.16 -34.65 -12.74
CA LEU A 141 50.04 -35.01 -11.32
C LEU A 141 51.40 -34.93 -10.63
N CYS A 142 51.44 -34.62 -9.32
CA CYS A 142 52.30 -35.40 -8.42
C CYS A 142 51.86 -35.43 -6.94
N ARG A 143 52.12 -36.60 -6.36
CA ARG A 143 51.83 -37.17 -5.03
C ARG A 143 52.18 -36.27 -3.82
N GLY A 144 51.51 -36.51 -2.67
CA GLY A 144 51.90 -35.95 -1.38
C GLY A 144 51.09 -36.43 -0.16
N LEU A 145 51.19 -37.72 0.22
CA LEU A 145 50.61 -38.24 1.47
C LEU A 145 51.56 -37.94 2.65
N ALA A 146 51.11 -37.17 3.64
CA ALA A 146 51.85 -36.92 4.87
C ALA A 146 50.91 -36.85 6.09
N VAL A 147 50.84 -37.95 6.84
CA VAL A 147 50.18 -37.99 8.15
C VAL A 147 51.11 -37.35 9.18
N PHE A 148 50.63 -36.40 9.98
CA PHE A 148 51.33 -35.92 11.16
C PHE A 148 50.47 -36.00 12.42
N ARG A 149 51.04 -36.64 13.46
CA ARG A 149 50.46 -36.73 14.81
C ARG A 149 50.55 -35.37 15.51
N ALA A 150 49.55 -35.05 16.33
CA ALA A 150 49.64 -33.94 17.27
C ALA A 150 50.54 -34.31 18.48
N PRO A 151 51.47 -33.44 18.90
CA PRO A 151 52.12 -33.51 20.20
C PRO A 151 51.27 -32.81 21.28
N PRO A 152 51.29 -33.26 22.55
CA PRO A 152 50.47 -32.68 23.61
C PRO A 152 51.13 -31.47 24.30
N GLY A 153 50.29 -30.58 24.83
CA GLY A 153 50.56 -29.78 26.03
C GLY A 153 51.60 -28.64 25.94
N SER A 154 51.11 -27.41 25.79
CA SER A 154 51.76 -26.26 26.43
C SER A 154 50.73 -25.21 26.85
N HIS A 155 50.82 -24.69 28.07
CA HIS A 155 49.96 -23.60 28.52
C HIS A 155 50.29 -22.32 27.75
N ARG A 156 49.29 -21.73 27.09
CA ARG A 156 49.30 -20.30 26.75
C ARG A 156 48.12 -19.60 27.40
N ARG A 157 48.40 -18.40 27.92
CA ARG A 157 47.46 -17.57 28.67
C ARG A 157 46.32 -17.14 27.75
N GLY A 158 45.09 -17.11 28.26
CA GLY A 158 43.95 -16.59 27.51
C GLY A 158 44.17 -15.12 27.16
N LEU A 159 44.48 -14.84 25.90
CA LEU A 159 44.29 -13.52 25.33
C LEU A 159 42.79 -13.29 25.25
N CYS A 160 42.26 -12.50 26.17
CA CYS A 160 40.86 -12.10 26.16
C CYS A 160 40.62 -11.30 24.86
N GLU A 161 39.96 -11.92 23.89
CA GLU A 161 39.55 -11.24 22.68
C GLU A 161 38.61 -10.10 23.08
N ARG A 162 39.07 -8.86 22.84
CA ARG A 162 38.25 -7.69 23.11
C ARG A 162 37.07 -7.74 22.16
N HIS A 163 35.89 -8.08 22.66
CA HIS A 163 34.64 -7.87 21.95
C HIS A 163 34.66 -6.45 21.39
N ARG A 164 34.69 -6.31 20.06
CA ARG A 164 34.36 -5.02 19.44
C ARG A 164 32.89 -4.79 19.69
N SER A 165 32.60 -3.93 20.66
CA SER A 165 31.29 -3.31 20.79
C SER A 165 30.86 -2.77 19.43
N PRO A 166 29.62 -3.00 18.96
CA PRO A 166 29.10 -2.21 17.87
C PRO A 166 29.14 -0.73 18.28
N PRO A 167 29.43 0.21 17.37
CA PRO A 167 29.51 1.62 17.72
C PRO A 167 28.16 2.11 18.23
N ALA A 168 28.14 2.63 19.46
CA ALA A 168 27.07 3.50 19.91
C ALA A 168 27.38 4.89 19.33
N MET A 169 26.59 5.32 18.35
CA MET A 169 26.72 6.64 17.76
C MET A 169 25.75 7.61 18.42
N ASP A 170 26.31 8.47 19.25
CA ASP A 170 25.69 9.68 19.76
C ASP A 170 26.02 10.83 18.81
N GLY A 171 25.02 11.59 18.36
CA GLY A 171 25.17 12.78 17.50
C GLY A 171 25.59 12.60 16.03
N ASP A 172 26.26 11.50 15.65
CA ASP A 172 26.80 11.33 14.28
C ASP A 172 25.72 11.26 13.17
N MET A 173 26.02 11.88 12.03
CA MET A 173 25.10 11.98 10.89
C MET A 173 25.14 10.72 10.01
N VAL A 174 23.99 10.07 9.82
CA VAL A 174 23.85 8.91 8.95
C VAL A 174 23.76 9.34 7.49
N GLU A 175 24.70 8.90 6.65
CA GLU A 175 24.61 9.08 5.20
C GLU A 175 23.92 7.88 4.51
N ILE A 176 23.00 8.19 3.60
CA ILE A 176 22.21 7.22 2.83
C ILE A 176 22.25 7.58 1.34
N ASP A 177 22.31 6.54 0.50
CA ASP A 177 22.33 6.67 -0.95
C ASP A 177 20.96 6.28 -1.54
N GLY A 178 20.18 7.29 -1.90
CA GLY A 178 18.85 7.17 -2.52
C GLY A 178 18.85 6.66 -3.96
N GLY A 179 19.99 6.17 -4.47
CA GLY A 179 20.13 5.46 -5.74
C GLY A 179 20.25 3.94 -5.61
N ILE A 180 20.38 3.38 -4.39
CA ILE A 180 20.50 1.93 -4.14
C ILE A 180 19.10 1.27 -4.11
N MET A 181 19.05 -0.06 -4.24
CA MET A 181 17.82 -0.88 -4.27
C MET A 181 16.81 -0.39 -5.31
N GLU A 182 15.58 -0.03 -4.92
CA GLU A 182 14.55 0.49 -5.83
C GLU A 182 14.85 1.89 -6.43
N GLY A 183 15.82 2.65 -5.90
CA GLY A 183 16.06 4.05 -6.28
C GLY A 183 14.78 4.89 -6.29
N GLY A 184 14.00 4.82 -5.22
CA GLY A 184 12.58 5.16 -5.22
C GLY A 184 12.07 5.85 -3.94
N GLY A 185 10.76 5.76 -3.71
CA GLY A 185 10.09 6.48 -2.62
C GLY A 185 10.15 5.77 -1.27
N GLN A 186 10.46 4.46 -1.21
CA GLN A 186 10.53 3.73 0.06
C GLN A 186 11.69 4.23 0.93
N ILE A 187 12.83 4.51 0.32
CA ILE A 187 14.05 4.98 0.99
C ILE A 187 13.76 6.23 1.83
N LEU A 188 13.18 7.27 1.21
CA LEU A 188 12.86 8.52 1.90
C LEU A 188 11.85 8.32 3.04
N ARG A 189 10.86 7.44 2.87
CA ARG A 189 9.81 7.20 3.87
C ARG A 189 10.34 6.44 5.08
N VAL A 190 11.00 5.30 4.86
CA VAL A 190 11.58 4.47 5.92
C VAL A 190 12.70 5.23 6.64
N SER A 191 13.66 5.78 5.90
CA SER A 191 14.83 6.41 6.52
C SER A 191 14.51 7.68 7.29
N THR A 192 13.61 8.54 6.80
CA THR A 192 13.25 9.79 7.50
C THR A 192 12.40 9.52 8.74
N ALA A 193 11.48 8.54 8.67
CA ALA A 193 10.69 8.13 9.83
C ALA A 193 11.58 7.52 10.93
N LEU A 194 12.52 6.64 10.58
CA LEU A 194 13.47 6.05 11.53
C LEU A 194 14.45 7.09 12.08
N SER A 195 14.95 8.01 11.25
CA SER A 195 15.75 9.16 11.70
C SER A 195 15.00 9.98 12.75
N CYS A 196 13.73 10.31 12.51
CA CYS A 196 12.87 11.03 13.46
C CYS A 196 12.66 10.26 14.78
N LEU A 197 12.37 8.96 14.69
CA LEU A 197 12.14 8.09 15.86
C LEU A 197 13.39 7.89 16.72
N LEU A 198 14.58 7.89 16.12
CA LEU A 198 15.85 7.64 16.79
C LEU A 198 16.59 8.93 17.20
N GLY A 199 16.13 10.10 16.77
CA GLY A 199 16.82 11.38 16.99
C GLY A 199 18.12 11.55 16.17
N LEU A 200 18.36 10.69 15.18
CA LEU A 200 19.61 10.65 14.42
C LEU A 200 19.56 11.61 13.21
N PRO A 201 20.55 12.52 13.03
CA PRO A 201 20.66 13.31 11.82
C PRO A 201 20.88 12.43 10.58
N LEU A 202 20.22 12.76 9.47
CA LEU A 202 20.18 11.97 8.25
C LEU A 202 20.55 12.82 7.04
N ARG A 203 21.37 12.29 6.14
CA ARG A 203 21.65 12.88 4.83
C ARG A 203 21.41 11.87 3.72
N VAL A 204 20.44 12.15 2.84
CA VAL A 204 20.13 11.28 1.70
C VAL A 204 20.66 11.94 0.43
N ARG A 205 21.64 11.30 -0.24
CA ARG A 205 22.19 11.74 -1.53
C ARG A 205 21.61 10.93 -2.69
N ARG A 206 21.86 11.35 -3.94
CA ARG A 206 21.46 10.67 -5.20
C ARG A 206 19.98 10.27 -5.29
N ILE A 207 19.08 11.04 -4.68
CA ILE A 207 17.65 10.75 -4.58
C ILE A 207 17.06 10.42 -5.96
N ARG A 208 16.57 9.18 -6.12
CA ARG A 208 15.92 8.68 -7.34
C ARG A 208 16.79 8.77 -8.60
N ALA A 209 18.13 8.68 -8.48
CA ALA A 209 19.06 8.77 -9.60
C ALA A 209 18.79 7.77 -10.74
N GLY A 210 18.31 6.55 -10.41
CA GLY A 210 17.94 5.52 -11.39
C GLY A 210 16.57 5.72 -12.07
N ARG A 211 15.94 6.90 -11.98
CA ARG A 211 14.61 7.19 -12.55
C ARG A 211 14.70 8.26 -13.64
N SER A 212 13.84 8.16 -14.65
CA SER A 212 13.78 9.06 -15.83
C SER A 212 13.62 10.55 -15.53
N GLN A 213 13.17 10.89 -14.33
CA GLN A 213 13.27 12.23 -13.74
C GLN A 213 13.71 12.06 -12.28
N PRO A 214 14.98 12.30 -11.93
CA PRO A 214 15.51 12.17 -10.57
C PRO A 214 14.90 13.14 -9.54
N GLY A 215 15.46 13.12 -8.33
CA GLY A 215 15.20 14.11 -7.27
C GLY A 215 13.87 13.98 -6.54
N LEU A 216 13.58 14.91 -5.64
CA LEU A 216 12.30 14.98 -4.93
C LEU A 216 11.13 15.27 -5.88
N ARG A 217 9.93 14.87 -5.45
CA ARG A 217 8.63 15.13 -6.08
C ARG A 217 7.71 15.75 -5.03
N PRO A 218 6.60 16.42 -5.40
CA PRO A 218 5.69 17.06 -4.43
C PRO A 218 5.33 16.13 -3.26
N GLN A 219 4.90 14.90 -3.54
CA GLN A 219 4.60 13.89 -2.51
C GLN A 219 5.79 13.53 -1.60
N HIS A 220 7.00 13.43 -2.15
CA HIS A 220 8.20 13.15 -1.34
C HIS A 220 8.53 14.34 -0.46
N LEU A 221 8.47 15.56 -1.01
CA LEU A 221 8.73 16.78 -0.27
C LEU A 221 7.72 16.94 0.88
N SER A 222 6.42 16.88 0.62
CA SER A 222 5.39 16.95 1.68
C SER A 222 5.50 15.83 2.72
N GLY A 223 6.07 14.67 2.36
CA GLY A 223 6.39 13.59 3.29
C GLY A 223 7.59 13.89 4.19
N LEU A 224 8.60 14.62 3.71
CA LEU A 224 9.71 15.13 4.51
C LEU A 224 9.27 16.34 5.37
N GLU A 225 8.43 17.22 4.82
CA GLU A 225 7.91 18.41 5.50
C GLU A 225 7.04 18.04 6.71
N ILE A 226 6.12 17.07 6.60
CA ILE A 226 5.32 16.67 7.77
C ILE A 226 6.18 16.04 8.88
N VAL A 227 7.24 15.28 8.53
CA VAL A 227 8.16 14.73 9.55
C VAL A 227 9.03 15.82 10.18
N ARG A 228 9.45 16.83 9.40
CA ARG A 228 10.07 18.06 9.94
C ARG A 228 9.13 18.74 10.93
N ASP A 229 7.90 19.02 10.53
CA ASP A 229 6.96 19.83 11.31
C ASP A 229 6.44 19.13 12.57
N LEU A 230 6.25 17.80 12.54
CA LEU A 230 5.83 17.04 13.72
C LEU A 230 6.91 16.89 14.80
N CYS A 231 8.17 17.25 14.52
CA CYS A 231 9.28 17.14 15.48
C CYS A 231 10.09 18.43 15.71
N ASP A 232 9.66 19.60 15.22
CA ASP A 232 10.48 20.83 15.14
C ASP A 232 11.86 20.62 14.46
N GLY A 233 11.91 19.70 13.50
CA GLY A 233 13.14 19.34 12.79
C GLY A 233 13.62 20.42 11.82
N LYS A 234 14.83 20.23 11.29
CA LYS A 234 15.41 21.06 10.23
C LYS A 234 15.55 20.22 8.97
N LEU A 235 15.17 20.77 7.81
CA LEU A 235 15.28 20.12 6.51
C LEU A 235 15.99 21.05 5.52
N ASN A 236 17.22 20.72 5.16
CA ASN A 236 18.04 21.42 4.17
C ASN A 236 17.95 20.70 2.82
N GLY A 237 17.86 21.46 1.73
CA GLY A 237 17.70 20.91 0.36
C GLY A 237 16.27 20.42 0.05
N GLY A 238 15.29 20.67 0.91
CA GLY A 238 13.88 20.26 0.72
C GLY A 238 13.15 21.04 -0.37
N GLU A 239 13.48 20.79 -1.64
CA GLU A 239 12.88 21.43 -2.81
C GLU A 239 12.52 20.40 -3.90
N ILE A 240 11.56 20.72 -4.78
CA ILE A 240 11.16 19.82 -5.87
C ILE A 240 12.31 19.69 -6.87
N GLY A 241 12.74 18.46 -7.15
CA GLY A 241 13.88 18.17 -8.00
C GLY A 241 15.21 17.98 -7.27
N SER A 242 15.31 18.32 -5.97
CA SER A 242 16.53 18.11 -5.18
C SER A 242 16.98 16.65 -5.19
N THR A 243 18.24 16.42 -5.55
CA THR A 243 18.89 15.10 -5.55
C THR A 243 19.57 14.78 -4.22
N GLU A 244 19.62 15.72 -3.28
CA GLU A 244 20.20 15.56 -1.95
C GLU A 244 19.37 16.34 -0.91
N ILE A 245 19.22 15.78 0.30
CA ILE A 245 18.68 16.46 1.48
C ILE A 245 19.52 16.16 2.72
N THR A 246 19.50 17.07 3.69
CA THR A 246 19.92 16.79 5.07
C THR A 246 18.76 17.11 6.02
N PHE A 247 18.37 16.14 6.82
CA PHE A 247 17.33 16.22 7.83
C PHE A 247 17.95 16.09 9.23
N THR A 248 17.57 16.97 10.15
CA THR A 248 17.95 16.90 11.56
C THR A 248 16.68 16.89 12.40
N PRO A 249 16.32 15.77 13.03
CA PRO A 249 15.10 15.67 13.81
C PRO A 249 15.19 16.47 15.12
N GLY A 250 14.03 16.85 15.66
CA GLY A 250 13.88 17.33 17.03
C GLY A 250 12.95 16.42 17.85
N LYS A 251 12.27 16.96 18.87
CA LYS A 251 11.37 16.17 19.72
C LYS A 251 9.99 16.00 19.08
N ILE A 252 9.56 14.74 18.91
CA ILE A 252 8.23 14.38 18.37
C ILE A 252 7.10 14.95 19.23
N LYS A 253 6.17 15.67 18.61
CA LYS A 253 4.98 16.27 19.22
C LYS A 253 3.69 15.55 18.85
N GLY A 254 2.76 15.52 19.80
CA GLY A 254 1.35 15.24 19.50
C GLY A 254 0.62 16.45 18.91
N GLY A 255 -0.69 16.33 18.74
CA GLY A 255 -1.55 17.38 18.17
C GLY A 255 -1.81 17.22 16.67
N THR A 256 -2.25 18.32 16.04
CA THR A 256 -2.73 18.31 14.65
C THR A 256 -1.61 18.66 13.67
N HIS A 257 -1.29 17.74 12.76
CA HIS A 257 -0.26 17.86 11.74
C HIS A 257 -0.90 17.82 10.34
N ILE A 258 -0.47 18.68 9.42
CA ILE A 258 -1.09 18.84 8.09
C ILE A 258 -0.06 18.57 6.99
N ALA A 259 -0.41 17.73 6.02
CA ALA A 259 0.36 17.55 4.79
C ALA A 259 -0.53 17.70 3.56
N ASP A 260 -0.17 18.60 2.65
CA ASP A 260 -0.84 18.75 1.35
C ASP A 260 0.16 18.61 0.21
N THR A 261 0.00 17.56 -0.59
CA THR A 261 0.83 17.31 -1.79
C THR A 261 0.55 18.30 -2.93
N LYS A 262 -0.51 19.12 -2.82
CA LYS A 262 -0.98 20.12 -3.81
C LYS A 262 -1.20 19.53 -5.22
N THR A 263 -1.38 18.21 -5.28
CA THR A 263 -1.40 17.37 -6.49
C THR A 263 -2.17 16.08 -6.21
N ALA A 264 -2.27 15.17 -7.20
CA ALA A 264 -2.75 13.80 -6.99
C ALA A 264 -1.74 12.86 -6.28
N GLY A 265 -0.79 13.37 -5.49
CA GLY A 265 0.15 12.54 -4.72
C GLY A 265 -0.60 11.72 -3.65
N SER A 266 -0.32 10.42 -3.54
CA SER A 266 -1.06 9.53 -2.63
C SER A 266 -0.91 9.91 -1.16
N VAL A 267 -2.04 10.16 -0.49
CA VAL A 267 -2.12 10.39 0.95
C VAL A 267 -1.70 9.15 1.77
N CYS A 268 -1.85 7.95 1.22
CA CYS A 268 -1.43 6.71 1.87
C CYS A 268 0.08 6.67 2.09
N LEU A 269 0.87 7.21 1.16
CA LEU A 269 2.34 7.23 1.31
C LEU A 269 2.81 8.36 2.25
N LEU A 270 2.01 9.43 2.42
CA LEU A 270 2.22 10.41 3.49
C LEU A 270 1.92 9.80 4.86
N MET A 271 0.84 9.01 4.95
CA MET A 271 0.50 8.29 6.18
C MET A 271 1.61 7.32 6.58
N GLN A 272 2.18 6.57 5.64
CA GLN A 272 3.26 5.60 5.91
C GLN A 272 4.56 6.22 6.46
N VAL A 273 4.83 7.51 6.21
CA VAL A 273 6.01 8.21 6.75
C VAL A 273 5.71 8.95 8.06
N ALA A 274 4.51 9.52 8.21
CA ALA A 274 4.11 10.24 9.42
C ALA A 274 3.64 9.31 10.56
N MET A 275 2.85 8.27 10.27
CA MET A 275 2.24 7.36 11.26
C MET A 275 3.26 6.72 12.21
N PRO A 276 4.40 6.14 11.75
CA PRO A 276 5.38 5.56 12.65
C PRO A 276 5.90 6.60 13.66
N CYS A 277 6.10 7.85 13.24
CA CYS A 277 6.56 8.92 14.11
C CYS A 277 5.52 9.26 15.20
N VAL A 278 4.26 9.51 14.83
CA VAL A 278 3.23 9.95 15.78
C VAL A 278 2.73 8.86 16.74
N LEU A 279 2.93 7.58 16.44
CA LEU A 279 2.74 6.51 17.42
C LEU A 279 3.68 6.64 18.62
N PHE A 280 4.85 7.26 18.44
CA PHE A 280 5.82 7.53 19.50
C PHE A 280 5.85 9.02 19.91
N ALA A 281 4.74 9.73 19.74
CA ALA A 281 4.57 11.11 20.20
C ALA A 281 4.33 11.21 21.72
N ALA A 282 4.40 12.45 22.25
CA ALA A 282 4.09 12.77 23.65
C ALA A 282 2.58 12.81 23.99
N SER A 283 1.70 12.83 22.98
CA SER A 283 0.25 13.00 23.15
C SER A 283 -0.50 12.56 21.88
N PRO A 284 -1.84 12.35 21.95
CA PRO A 284 -2.64 11.98 20.78
C PRO A 284 -2.43 12.91 19.59
N SER A 285 -2.44 12.32 18.39
CA SER A 285 -2.09 13.00 17.15
C SER A 285 -3.16 12.86 16.09
N GLU A 286 -3.30 13.88 15.26
CA GLU A 286 -4.24 13.93 14.13
C GLU A 286 -3.53 14.37 12.85
N LEU A 287 -3.47 13.49 11.86
CA LEU A 287 -2.84 13.73 10.56
C LEU A 287 -3.91 14.14 9.53
N HIS A 288 -3.86 15.37 9.04
CA HIS A 288 -4.70 15.88 7.94
C HIS A 288 -3.94 15.74 6.63
N LEU A 289 -4.22 14.69 5.87
CA LEU A 289 -3.47 14.30 4.68
C LEU A 289 -4.26 14.63 3.41
N LYS A 290 -3.70 15.46 2.52
CA LYS A 290 -4.38 16.00 1.34
C LYS A 290 -3.64 15.69 0.03
N GLY A 291 -4.39 15.26 -0.97
CA GLY A 291 -3.83 14.80 -2.25
C GLY A 291 -4.74 13.81 -2.99
N GLY A 292 -4.14 12.79 -3.59
CA GLY A 292 -4.85 11.67 -4.19
C GLY A 292 -5.20 10.58 -3.16
N THR A 293 -6.45 10.13 -3.11
CA THR A 293 -6.85 8.98 -2.27
C THR A 293 -6.69 7.64 -3.00
N ASN A 294 -6.77 7.66 -4.33
CA ASN A 294 -6.72 6.48 -5.19
C ASN A 294 -5.76 6.77 -6.36
N ALA A 295 -4.48 6.99 -6.05
CA ALA A 295 -3.46 7.35 -7.04
C ALA A 295 -2.80 6.12 -7.67
N GLU A 296 -2.13 6.32 -8.81
CA GLU A 296 -1.34 5.27 -9.46
C GLU A 296 -0.05 4.94 -8.69
N MET A 297 0.44 3.70 -8.84
CA MET A 297 1.68 3.21 -8.22
C MET A 297 1.73 3.32 -6.68
N ALA A 298 0.57 3.39 -6.03
CA ALA A 298 0.41 3.43 -4.59
C ALA A 298 -0.80 2.58 -4.16
N PRO A 299 -0.84 2.06 -2.92
CA PRO A 299 -2.07 1.52 -2.33
C PRO A 299 -3.18 2.59 -2.30
N GLN A 300 -4.41 2.16 -2.60
CA GLN A 300 -5.60 2.99 -2.52
C GLN A 300 -6.00 3.21 -1.06
N ILE A 301 -6.66 4.32 -0.70
CA ILE A 301 -7.10 4.55 0.69
C ILE A 301 -8.04 3.43 1.21
N ASP A 302 -8.79 2.82 0.30
CA ASP A 302 -9.64 1.66 0.58
C ASP A 302 -8.82 0.44 1.04
N TYR A 303 -7.59 0.26 0.53
CA TYR A 303 -6.64 -0.74 1.02
C TYR A 303 -6.14 -0.41 2.43
N THR A 304 -5.90 0.88 2.73
CA THR A 304 -5.53 1.32 4.08
C THR A 304 -6.58 0.93 5.11
N VAL A 305 -7.86 1.13 4.79
CA VAL A 305 -8.98 0.80 5.69
C VAL A 305 -9.29 -0.70 5.74
N MET A 306 -9.26 -1.39 4.59
CA MET A 306 -9.72 -2.79 4.48
C MET A 306 -8.64 -3.85 4.72
N VAL A 307 -7.35 -3.50 4.63
CA VAL A 307 -6.22 -4.48 4.71
C VAL A 307 -5.16 -4.02 5.71
N PHE A 308 -4.56 -2.85 5.49
CA PHE A 308 -3.43 -2.41 6.33
C PHE A 308 -3.87 -2.18 7.78
N LYS A 309 -4.97 -1.45 8.02
CA LYS A 309 -5.47 -1.16 9.38
C LYS A 309 -5.71 -2.43 10.21
N PRO A 310 -6.55 -3.41 9.80
CA PRO A 310 -6.80 -4.60 10.62
C PRO A 310 -5.58 -5.51 10.86
N ILE A 311 -4.52 -5.41 10.04
CA ILE A 311 -3.28 -6.15 10.24
C ILE A 311 -2.28 -5.38 11.11
N VAL A 312 -2.10 -4.08 10.90
CA VAL A 312 -1.12 -3.28 11.65
C VAL A 312 -1.58 -3.02 13.10
N GLU A 313 -2.88 -3.00 13.36
CA GLU A 313 -3.40 -2.90 14.74
C GLU A 313 -3.07 -4.15 15.59
N LYS A 314 -2.66 -5.27 14.96
CA LYS A 314 -2.10 -6.44 15.67
C LYS A 314 -0.76 -6.15 16.37
N PHE A 315 -0.10 -5.02 16.09
CA PHE A 315 1.05 -4.52 16.86
C PHE A 315 0.66 -3.86 18.20
N ASN A 316 -0.58 -4.06 18.67
CA ASN A 316 -1.15 -3.51 19.91
C ASN A 316 -1.26 -1.97 19.91
N PHE A 317 -1.80 -1.42 18.83
CA PHE A 317 -2.25 -0.03 18.75
C PHE A 317 -3.56 0.09 17.97
N THR A 318 -4.22 1.25 18.03
CA THR A 318 -5.40 1.52 17.20
C THR A 318 -5.37 2.92 16.61
N PHE A 319 -5.98 3.08 15.43
CA PHE A 319 -6.17 4.38 14.78
C PHE A 319 -7.51 4.48 14.04
N ASN A 320 -8.08 5.69 14.05
CA ASN A 320 -9.19 6.06 13.18
C ASN A 320 -8.65 6.58 11.83
N CYS A 321 -9.36 6.32 10.74
CA CYS A 321 -9.01 6.78 9.40
C CYS A 321 -10.28 7.22 8.66
N ASP A 322 -10.55 8.52 8.69
CA ASP A 322 -11.77 9.13 8.19
C ASP A 322 -11.54 9.78 6.83
N ILE A 323 -12.22 9.28 5.80
CA ILE A 323 -12.09 9.72 4.41
C ILE A 323 -13.07 10.88 4.17
N LYS A 324 -12.72 12.08 4.64
CA LYS A 324 -13.53 13.30 4.53
C LYS A 324 -13.89 13.64 3.08
N ARG A 325 -12.95 13.44 2.15
CA ARG A 325 -13.17 13.66 0.71
C ARG A 325 -12.22 12.79 -0.12
N ARG A 326 -12.71 12.20 -1.20
CA ARG A 326 -11.88 11.45 -2.16
C ARG A 326 -11.23 12.38 -3.17
N GLY A 327 -10.06 12.01 -3.68
CA GLY A 327 -9.27 12.82 -4.60
C GLY A 327 -8.65 11.98 -5.70
N TYR A 328 -8.90 12.37 -6.94
CA TYR A 328 -8.50 11.61 -8.13
C TYR A 328 -7.53 12.40 -9.02
N TYR A 329 -6.74 11.67 -9.80
CA TYR A 329 -5.84 12.26 -10.80
C TYR A 329 -6.65 12.99 -11.90
N PRO A 330 -6.23 14.17 -12.38
CA PRO A 330 -4.95 14.85 -12.11
C PRO A 330 -4.91 15.75 -10.87
N GLN A 331 -6.05 16.25 -10.37
CA GLN A 331 -6.05 17.31 -9.35
C GLN A 331 -5.64 16.82 -7.95
N GLY A 332 -6.04 15.61 -7.56
CA GLY A 332 -6.00 15.20 -6.15
C GLY A 332 -7.15 15.86 -5.38
N GLY A 333 -6.83 16.71 -4.40
CA GLY A 333 -7.83 17.46 -3.61
C GLY A 333 -8.67 16.62 -2.64
N GLY A 334 -8.37 15.33 -2.50
CA GLY A 334 -8.90 14.46 -1.45
C GLY A 334 -8.29 14.81 -0.09
N GLU A 335 -8.94 14.35 0.97
CA GLU A 335 -8.70 14.77 2.34
C GLU A 335 -9.04 13.62 3.28
N VAL A 336 -8.03 13.15 4.01
CA VAL A 336 -8.13 12.03 4.96
C VAL A 336 -7.62 12.51 6.32
N VAL A 337 -8.38 12.21 7.37
CA VAL A 337 -8.02 12.53 8.75
C VAL A 337 -7.70 11.24 9.49
N VAL A 338 -6.45 11.10 9.96
CA VAL A 338 -5.98 9.90 10.67
C VAL A 338 -5.69 10.26 12.13
N GLN A 339 -6.43 9.67 13.07
CA GLN A 339 -6.32 9.98 14.50
C GLN A 339 -5.78 8.77 15.26
N MET A 340 -4.78 8.96 16.12
CA MET A 340 -4.21 7.88 16.93
C MET A 340 -3.67 8.39 18.28
N SER A 341 -3.72 7.52 19.28
CA SER A 341 -3.05 7.74 20.57
C SER A 341 -1.61 7.21 20.51
N PRO A 342 -0.67 7.84 21.22
CA PRO A 342 0.69 7.33 21.32
C PRO A 342 0.72 6.00 22.10
N VAL A 343 1.66 5.14 21.74
CA VAL A 343 1.93 3.87 22.44
C VAL A 343 3.16 4.00 23.34
N LYS A 344 3.26 3.12 24.35
CA LYS A 344 4.49 2.95 25.13
C LYS A 344 5.54 2.12 24.37
N GLU A 345 5.10 1.04 23.73
CA GLU A 345 5.92 0.08 22.99
C GLU A 345 4.99 -0.72 22.04
N LEU A 346 5.50 -1.22 20.92
CA LEU A 346 4.74 -2.04 19.97
C LEU A 346 4.94 -3.55 20.24
N SER A 347 3.85 -4.32 20.19
CA SER A 347 3.89 -5.79 20.32
C SER A 347 4.30 -6.45 19.00
N PRO A 348 5.10 -7.53 19.02
CA PRO A 348 5.45 -8.25 17.81
C PRO A 348 4.27 -9.07 17.27
N ILE A 349 4.24 -9.31 15.96
CA ILE A 349 3.19 -10.08 15.29
C ILE A 349 3.68 -11.45 14.82
N ASN A 350 2.80 -12.46 14.79
CA ASN A 350 3.05 -13.71 14.10
C ASN A 350 1.97 -13.95 13.03
N LEU A 351 2.38 -13.93 11.76
CA LEU A 351 1.56 -14.21 10.58
C LEU A 351 2.26 -15.29 9.75
N THR A 352 2.45 -16.48 10.30
CA THR A 352 2.97 -17.65 9.57
C THR A 352 1.87 -18.52 8.97
N GLU A 353 0.68 -18.52 9.55
CA GLU A 353 -0.43 -19.41 9.19
C GLU A 353 -1.47 -18.68 8.33
N ARG A 354 -1.59 -19.12 7.08
CA ARG A 354 -2.52 -18.52 6.10
C ARG A 354 -3.98 -18.95 6.28
N GLY A 355 -4.21 -20.20 6.68
CA GLY A 355 -5.55 -20.79 6.68
C GLY A 355 -6.17 -20.90 5.27
N THR A 356 -7.48 -21.13 5.21
CA THR A 356 -8.26 -21.21 3.97
C THR A 356 -8.99 -19.89 3.71
N VAL A 357 -9.28 -19.55 2.45
CA VAL A 357 -10.06 -18.35 2.12
C VAL A 357 -11.53 -18.58 2.47
N THR A 358 -12.09 -17.74 3.35
CA THR A 358 -13.45 -17.89 3.88
C THR A 358 -14.48 -17.02 3.17
N LYS A 359 -14.06 -15.86 2.64
CA LYS A 359 -14.89 -14.95 1.86
C LYS A 359 -14.04 -14.03 0.98
N ILE A 360 -14.62 -13.56 -0.12
CA ILE A 360 -14.07 -12.47 -0.93
C ILE A 360 -15.09 -11.32 -0.96
N TYR A 361 -14.62 -10.09 -0.70
CA TYR A 361 -15.45 -8.90 -0.72
C TYR A 361 -14.70 -7.71 -1.31
N GLY A 362 -15.40 -6.63 -1.65
CA GLY A 362 -14.74 -5.49 -2.27
C GLY A 362 -15.68 -4.34 -2.60
N ARG A 363 -15.12 -3.31 -3.24
CA ARG A 363 -15.89 -2.23 -3.85
C ARG A 363 -15.32 -1.84 -5.20
N ALA A 364 -16.21 -1.63 -6.16
CA ALA A 364 -15.92 -1.00 -7.44
C ALA A 364 -16.56 0.39 -7.41
N PHE A 365 -15.81 1.46 -7.67
CA PHE A 365 -16.26 2.84 -7.50
C PHE A 365 -16.18 3.66 -8.78
N VAL A 366 -17.05 4.66 -8.88
CA VAL A 366 -16.96 5.78 -9.82
C VAL A 366 -17.22 7.10 -9.10
N ALA A 367 -16.60 8.19 -9.55
CA ALA A 367 -16.77 9.53 -9.00
C ALA A 367 -16.90 10.58 -10.12
N GLY A 368 -17.61 11.69 -9.81
CA GLY A 368 -17.83 12.79 -10.75
C GLY A 368 -18.63 12.35 -11.98
N ALA A 369 -18.13 12.69 -13.17
CA ALA A 369 -18.85 12.52 -14.44
C ALA A 369 -19.01 11.06 -14.94
N LEU A 370 -18.49 10.06 -14.22
CA LEU A 370 -18.55 8.66 -14.65
C LEU A 370 -19.86 7.96 -14.18
N PRO A 371 -20.56 7.24 -15.08
CA PRO A 371 -21.82 6.58 -14.72
C PRO A 371 -21.57 5.32 -13.88
N ILE A 372 -22.47 5.07 -12.91
CA ILE A 372 -22.47 3.89 -12.03
C ILE A 372 -22.38 2.55 -12.79
N LYS A 373 -22.78 2.50 -14.07
CA LYS A 373 -22.62 1.33 -14.92
C LYS A 373 -21.17 0.81 -14.92
N LEU A 374 -20.16 1.69 -15.02
CA LEU A 374 -18.75 1.25 -15.08
C LEU A 374 -18.31 0.53 -13.79
N ALA A 375 -18.86 0.88 -12.63
CA ALA A 375 -18.63 0.15 -11.39
C ALA A 375 -19.31 -1.23 -11.38
N LYS A 376 -20.52 -1.34 -11.95
CA LYS A 376 -21.24 -2.62 -12.12
C LYS A 376 -20.50 -3.53 -13.10
N ASP A 377 -20.01 -2.97 -14.21
CA ASP A 377 -19.25 -3.67 -15.24
C ASP A 377 -17.90 -4.16 -14.66
N MET A 378 -17.16 -3.31 -13.92
CA MET A 378 -15.95 -3.70 -13.17
C MET A 378 -16.19 -4.85 -12.18
N SER A 379 -17.22 -4.75 -11.33
CA SER A 379 -17.58 -5.79 -10.35
C SER A 379 -17.95 -7.11 -11.04
N ALA A 380 -18.83 -7.06 -12.05
CA ALA A 380 -19.25 -8.24 -12.79
C ALA A 380 -18.08 -8.93 -13.51
N ALA A 381 -17.16 -8.17 -14.11
CA ALA A 381 -15.97 -8.72 -14.75
C ALA A 381 -15.01 -9.37 -13.75
N ALA A 382 -14.81 -8.74 -12.58
CA ALA A 382 -14.02 -9.30 -11.49
C ALA A 382 -14.61 -10.62 -10.96
N VAL A 383 -15.92 -10.67 -10.68
CA VAL A 383 -16.60 -11.90 -10.22
C VAL A 383 -16.49 -13.02 -11.26
N ARG A 384 -16.65 -12.71 -12.55
CA ARG A 384 -16.49 -13.69 -13.65
C ARG A 384 -15.05 -14.18 -13.81
N CYS A 385 -14.05 -13.39 -13.43
CA CYS A 385 -12.65 -13.79 -13.41
C CYS A 385 -12.38 -14.74 -12.22
N ILE A 386 -12.70 -14.31 -10.99
CA ILE A 386 -12.47 -15.08 -9.76
C ILE A 386 -13.16 -16.44 -9.80
N ARG A 387 -14.39 -16.52 -10.33
CA ARG A 387 -15.15 -17.78 -10.43
C ARG A 387 -14.58 -18.83 -11.39
N ARG A 388 -13.51 -18.54 -12.13
CA ARG A 388 -12.79 -19.55 -12.93
C ARG A 388 -11.90 -20.42 -12.03
N GLU A 389 -11.25 -19.81 -11.06
CA GLU A 389 -10.35 -20.47 -10.11
C GLU A 389 -11.08 -20.89 -8.83
N ILE A 390 -11.98 -20.03 -8.31
CA ILE A 390 -12.66 -20.18 -7.02
C ILE A 390 -14.18 -20.20 -7.25
N ARG A 391 -14.75 -21.40 -7.41
CA ARG A 391 -16.16 -21.59 -7.76
C ARG A 391 -17.11 -21.37 -6.59
N ASP A 392 -16.87 -22.05 -5.47
CA ASP A 392 -17.88 -22.31 -4.42
C ASP A 392 -17.72 -21.40 -3.19
N LEU A 393 -17.31 -20.16 -3.42
CA LEU A 393 -17.05 -19.16 -2.36
C LEU A 393 -18.02 -17.97 -2.45
N TYR A 394 -18.35 -17.38 -1.30
CA TYR A 394 -19.06 -16.11 -1.24
C TYR A 394 -18.17 -14.96 -1.76
N ILE A 395 -18.61 -14.32 -2.85
CA ILE A 395 -17.94 -13.19 -3.49
C ILE A 395 -18.92 -12.02 -3.57
N ASN A 396 -18.62 -10.90 -2.90
CA ASN A 396 -19.48 -9.71 -2.88
C ASN A 396 -18.68 -8.40 -3.10
N ILE A 397 -18.69 -7.88 -4.33
CA ILE A 397 -17.99 -6.65 -4.72
C ILE A 397 -19.04 -5.56 -5.00
N HIS A 398 -19.22 -4.63 -4.07
CA HIS A 398 -20.25 -3.59 -4.15
C HIS A 398 -19.94 -2.51 -5.20
N PRO A 399 -20.82 -2.27 -6.19
CA PRO A 399 -20.72 -1.11 -7.08
C PRO A 399 -21.18 0.18 -6.36
N VAL A 400 -20.33 1.20 -6.31
CA VAL A 400 -20.58 2.47 -5.62
C VAL A 400 -20.39 3.65 -6.59
N ARG A 401 -21.20 4.70 -6.42
CA ARG A 401 -20.88 6.04 -6.92
C ARG A 401 -20.59 6.91 -5.72
N GLU A 402 -19.40 7.50 -5.67
CA GLU A 402 -19.05 8.46 -4.61
C GLU A 402 -19.95 9.71 -4.76
N PRO A 403 -20.46 10.31 -3.67
CA PRO A 403 -21.21 11.56 -3.73
C PRO A 403 -20.39 12.71 -4.33
N ASP A 404 -21.04 13.61 -5.09
CA ASP A 404 -20.37 14.70 -5.82
C ASP A 404 -19.80 15.79 -4.89
N ASP A 405 -20.29 15.89 -3.66
CA ASP A 405 -19.74 16.72 -2.58
C ASP A 405 -18.55 16.05 -1.85
N GLN A 406 -18.43 14.72 -1.95
CA GLN A 406 -17.43 13.91 -1.26
C GLN A 406 -16.28 13.43 -2.16
N ALA A 407 -16.21 13.89 -3.41
CA ALA A 407 -15.14 13.53 -4.35
C ALA A 407 -14.66 14.70 -5.22
N VAL A 408 -13.35 14.87 -5.35
CA VAL A 408 -12.71 15.85 -6.24
C VAL A 408 -12.18 15.17 -7.50
N GLY A 409 -12.51 15.77 -8.66
CA GLY A 409 -12.09 15.31 -9.97
C GLY A 409 -13.03 14.25 -10.54
N THR A 410 -12.49 13.30 -11.30
CA THR A 410 -13.25 12.20 -11.88
C THR A 410 -12.38 10.96 -11.91
N GLY A 411 -12.87 9.87 -11.35
CA GLY A 411 -12.08 8.66 -11.14
C GLY A 411 -12.94 7.41 -11.06
N SER A 412 -12.32 6.28 -11.32
CA SER A 412 -12.94 4.96 -11.17
C SER A 412 -11.89 3.92 -10.85
N GLY A 413 -12.32 2.83 -10.23
CA GLY A 413 -11.43 1.74 -9.86
C GLY A 413 -12.15 0.68 -9.06
N ILE A 414 -11.39 -0.30 -8.61
CA ILE A 414 -11.88 -1.45 -7.87
C ILE A 414 -10.80 -1.92 -6.90
N ILE A 415 -11.25 -2.34 -5.71
CA ILE A 415 -10.47 -3.12 -4.75
C ILE A 415 -11.27 -4.36 -4.38
N ILE A 416 -10.57 -5.48 -4.26
CA ILE A 416 -11.11 -6.78 -3.91
C ILE A 416 -10.18 -7.36 -2.84
N VAL A 417 -10.74 -7.84 -1.75
CA VAL A 417 -10.05 -8.40 -0.59
C VAL A 417 -10.53 -9.83 -0.37
N ALA A 418 -9.59 -10.75 -0.21
CA ALA A 418 -9.82 -12.08 0.30
C ALA A 418 -9.45 -12.13 1.78
N GLU A 419 -10.32 -12.72 2.59
CA GLU A 419 -10.09 -12.96 4.02
C GLU A 419 -9.98 -14.46 4.28
N THR A 420 -9.10 -14.83 5.21
CA THR A 420 -8.84 -16.24 5.55
C THR A 420 -9.32 -16.62 6.95
N SER A 421 -9.37 -17.93 7.22
CA SER A 421 -9.77 -18.48 8.52
C SER A 421 -8.85 -18.08 9.68
N THR A 422 -7.62 -17.63 9.41
CA THR A 422 -6.66 -17.11 10.42
C THR A 422 -6.67 -15.58 10.50
N GLY A 423 -7.56 -14.90 9.78
CA GLY A 423 -7.60 -13.44 9.74
C GLY A 423 -6.40 -12.82 9.00
N CYS A 424 -5.91 -13.48 7.95
CA CYS A 424 -5.09 -12.85 6.91
C CYS A 424 -5.99 -12.10 5.93
N LEU A 425 -5.45 -11.02 5.37
CA LEU A 425 -6.14 -10.16 4.40
C LEU A 425 -5.20 -9.91 3.22
N LEU A 426 -5.61 -10.31 2.03
CA LEU A 426 -4.86 -10.11 0.79
C LEU A 426 -5.75 -9.43 -0.23
N ALA A 427 -5.22 -8.44 -0.96
CA ALA A 427 -6.01 -7.67 -1.91
C ALA A 427 -5.47 -7.66 -3.34
N GLY A 428 -6.39 -7.51 -4.29
CA GLY A 428 -6.12 -7.11 -5.67
C GLY A 428 -6.86 -5.81 -5.98
N SER A 429 -6.20 -4.88 -6.67
CA SER A 429 -6.82 -3.59 -7.01
C SER A 429 -6.31 -3.05 -8.34
N SER A 430 -7.18 -2.33 -9.07
CA SER A 430 -6.82 -1.61 -10.30
C SER A 430 -7.63 -0.32 -10.42
N LEU A 431 -7.10 0.61 -11.21
CA LEU A 431 -7.73 1.91 -11.49
C LEU A 431 -8.18 1.99 -12.95
N GLY A 432 -9.29 2.67 -13.16
CA GLY A 432 -9.73 3.12 -14.47
C GLY A 432 -8.85 4.26 -14.99
N LYS A 433 -8.70 4.32 -16.32
CA LYS A 433 -8.00 5.40 -17.02
C LYS A 433 -8.82 5.80 -18.24
N ARG A 434 -8.65 7.03 -18.74
CA ARG A 434 -9.30 7.47 -19.99
C ARG A 434 -8.94 6.50 -21.13
N GLY A 435 -9.95 5.95 -21.80
CA GLY A 435 -9.80 4.96 -22.88
C GLY A 435 -9.62 3.50 -22.42
N LYS A 436 -9.53 3.21 -21.13
CA LYS A 436 -9.45 1.84 -20.58
C LYS A 436 -10.85 1.29 -20.31
N ASN A 437 -11.16 0.11 -20.84
CA ASN A 437 -12.44 -0.58 -20.63
C ASN A 437 -12.61 -1.01 -19.16
N SER A 438 -13.80 -0.78 -18.58
CA SER A 438 -14.17 -1.18 -17.21
C SER A 438 -14.01 -2.67 -16.95
N ASP A 439 -14.39 -3.55 -17.88
CA ASP A 439 -14.24 -4.99 -17.69
C ASP A 439 -12.77 -5.38 -17.52
N LYS A 440 -11.85 -4.71 -18.23
CA LYS A 440 -10.42 -4.93 -18.07
C LYS A 440 -9.91 -4.43 -16.71
N VAL A 441 -10.43 -3.33 -16.18
CA VAL A 441 -10.09 -2.86 -14.82
C VAL A 441 -10.54 -3.88 -13.77
N GLY A 442 -11.73 -4.46 -13.93
CA GLY A 442 -12.24 -5.55 -13.07
C GLY A 442 -11.39 -6.82 -13.13
N ILE A 443 -11.04 -7.24 -14.35
CA ILE A 443 -10.18 -8.41 -14.60
C ILE A 443 -8.79 -8.22 -13.99
N GLU A 444 -8.09 -7.12 -14.27
CA GLU A 444 -6.75 -6.87 -13.73
C GLU A 444 -6.70 -6.89 -12.18
N ALA A 445 -7.76 -6.43 -11.51
CA ALA A 445 -7.83 -6.47 -10.06
C ALA A 445 -8.10 -7.88 -9.52
N ALA A 446 -8.92 -8.67 -10.22
CA ALA A 446 -9.13 -10.08 -9.91
C ALA A 446 -7.87 -10.91 -10.16
N GLU A 447 -7.16 -10.70 -11.27
CA GLU A 447 -5.88 -11.34 -11.59
C GLU A 447 -4.82 -11.04 -10.53
N ARG A 448 -4.73 -9.79 -10.06
CA ARG A 448 -3.86 -9.41 -8.93
C ARG A 448 -4.23 -10.12 -7.63
N LEU A 449 -5.53 -10.21 -7.30
CA LEU A 449 -5.96 -10.96 -6.12
C LEU A 449 -5.61 -12.45 -6.23
N LEU A 450 -5.85 -13.06 -7.40
CA LEU A 450 -5.56 -14.47 -7.67
C LEU A 450 -4.04 -14.75 -7.64
N GLN A 451 -3.20 -13.83 -8.12
CA GLN A 451 -1.74 -13.91 -7.99
C GLN A 451 -1.31 -13.90 -6.52
N ASN A 452 -1.87 -12.98 -5.72
CA ASN A 452 -1.60 -12.87 -4.29
C ASN A 452 -2.13 -14.09 -3.50
N LEU A 453 -3.22 -14.70 -3.96
CA LEU A 453 -3.75 -15.95 -3.43
C LEU A 453 -2.99 -17.21 -3.91
N LYS A 454 -2.26 -17.14 -5.03
CA LYS A 454 -1.51 -18.30 -5.54
C LYS A 454 -0.24 -18.53 -4.72
N HIS A 455 0.50 -17.48 -4.36
CA HIS A 455 1.85 -17.59 -3.79
C HIS A 455 1.93 -18.07 -2.32
N GLY A 456 0.94 -18.80 -1.78
CA GLY A 456 0.99 -19.40 -0.42
C GLY A 456 1.07 -18.44 0.79
N GLY A 457 1.15 -17.13 0.58
CA GLY A 457 1.48 -16.14 1.62
C GLY A 457 0.31 -15.69 2.50
N THR A 458 0.64 -15.10 3.66
CA THR A 458 -0.31 -14.45 4.59
C THR A 458 -0.55 -12.97 4.28
N VAL A 459 0.34 -12.37 3.50
CA VAL A 459 0.38 -10.95 3.14
C VAL A 459 0.60 -10.79 1.63
N ASP A 460 0.02 -9.76 1.03
CA ASP A 460 0.28 -9.40 -0.37
C ASP A 460 1.50 -8.49 -0.56
N ASP A 461 1.95 -8.35 -1.81
CA ASP A 461 3.09 -7.52 -2.25
C ASP A 461 3.19 -6.15 -1.58
N SER A 462 2.07 -5.48 -1.35
CA SER A 462 2.04 -4.14 -0.74
C SER A 462 2.05 -4.18 0.78
N LEU A 463 1.58 -5.26 1.40
CA LEU A 463 1.59 -5.40 2.85
C LEU A 463 2.97 -5.82 3.35
N GLN A 464 3.70 -6.62 2.55
CA GLN A 464 5.09 -7.04 2.84
C GLN A 464 5.97 -5.86 3.28
N ASP A 465 6.09 -4.82 2.47
CA ASP A 465 6.99 -3.69 2.71
C ASP A 465 6.49 -2.76 3.82
N GLN A 466 5.16 -2.62 3.96
CA GLN A 466 4.52 -1.75 4.94
C GLN A 466 4.68 -2.24 6.38
N LEU A 467 4.75 -3.56 6.61
CA LEU A 467 4.92 -4.11 7.96
C LEU A 467 6.35 -3.95 8.50
N ILE A 468 7.36 -3.84 7.63
CA ILE A 468 8.79 -3.90 8.01
C ILE A 468 9.16 -2.87 9.09
N ILE A 469 8.70 -1.62 8.98
CA ILE A 469 9.01 -0.59 9.99
C ILE A 469 8.39 -0.90 11.35
N PHE A 470 7.17 -1.46 11.39
CA PHE A 470 6.53 -1.86 12.64
C PHE A 470 7.21 -3.11 13.24
N MET A 471 7.61 -4.07 12.39
CA MET A 471 8.42 -5.24 12.81
C MET A 471 9.76 -4.81 13.44
N ALA A 472 10.45 -3.84 12.81
CA ALA A 472 11.72 -3.31 13.32
C ALA A 472 11.57 -2.60 14.67
N LEU A 473 10.48 -1.85 14.88
CA LEU A 473 10.23 -1.09 16.11
C LEU A 473 9.68 -1.96 17.26
N ALA A 474 9.03 -3.08 16.94
CA ALA A 474 8.37 -3.96 17.91
C ALA A 474 9.32 -4.62 18.93
N LYS A 475 8.76 -5.02 20.07
CA LYS A 475 9.47 -5.59 21.21
C LYS A 475 9.40 -7.12 21.21
N GLY A 476 10.30 -7.75 20.46
CA GLY A 476 10.42 -9.20 20.36
C GLY A 476 10.61 -9.66 18.92
N VAL A 477 10.31 -10.93 18.66
CA VAL A 477 10.42 -11.53 17.32
C VAL A 477 9.09 -11.44 16.59
N SER A 478 9.03 -10.64 15.52
CA SER A 478 7.92 -10.65 14.57
C SER A 478 8.19 -11.63 13.43
N ARG A 479 7.16 -12.32 12.94
CA ARG A 479 7.24 -13.26 11.81
C ARG A 479 6.10 -13.01 10.83
N VAL A 480 6.42 -12.98 9.54
CA VAL A 480 5.45 -12.82 8.45
C VAL A 480 5.80 -13.78 7.31
N LYS A 481 4.88 -14.66 6.93
CA LYS A 481 5.01 -15.54 5.77
C LYS A 481 4.50 -14.84 4.51
N SER A 482 5.40 -14.65 3.58
CA SER A 482 5.27 -13.89 2.34
C SER A 482 5.28 -14.82 1.12
N GLY A 483 4.81 -14.32 -0.03
CA GLY A 483 5.25 -14.82 -1.33
C GLY A 483 6.66 -14.32 -1.70
N PRO A 484 7.01 -14.26 -3.00
CA PRO A 484 8.27 -13.71 -3.47
C PRO A 484 8.56 -12.31 -2.90
N ILE A 485 9.76 -12.12 -2.37
CA ILE A 485 10.13 -10.91 -1.65
C ILE A 485 10.36 -9.75 -2.63
N THR A 486 9.46 -8.77 -2.63
CA THR A 486 9.53 -7.63 -3.55
C THR A 486 10.76 -6.76 -3.30
N LEU A 487 11.21 -6.02 -4.32
CA LEU A 487 12.30 -5.03 -4.17
C LEU A 487 11.94 -3.90 -3.17
N HIS A 488 10.65 -3.59 -2.99
CA HIS A 488 10.18 -2.67 -1.95
C HIS A 488 10.42 -3.24 -0.54
N THR A 489 10.11 -4.53 -0.35
CA THR A 489 10.38 -5.28 0.88
C THR A 489 11.87 -5.34 1.20
N GLN A 490 12.71 -5.68 0.20
CA GLN A 490 14.17 -5.70 0.35
C GLN A 490 14.74 -4.31 0.70
N THR A 491 14.22 -3.25 0.06
CA THR A 491 14.60 -1.87 0.36
C THR A 491 14.25 -1.49 1.79
N ALA A 492 13.04 -1.82 2.24
CA ALA A 492 12.58 -1.50 3.59
C ALA A 492 13.42 -2.22 4.66
N ILE A 493 13.74 -3.50 4.44
CA ILE A 493 14.59 -4.30 5.35
C ILE A 493 15.98 -3.68 5.43
N HIS A 494 16.62 -3.43 4.28
CA HIS A 494 17.98 -2.88 4.23
C HIS A 494 18.12 -1.57 5.02
N PHE A 495 17.19 -0.63 4.84
CA PHE A 495 17.24 0.65 5.57
C PHE A 495 16.77 0.55 7.02
N ALA A 496 15.92 -0.42 7.38
CA ALA A 496 15.61 -0.71 8.77
C ALA A 496 16.83 -1.29 9.52
N GLU A 497 17.58 -2.20 8.92
CA GLU A 497 18.82 -2.75 9.50
C GLU A 497 19.97 -1.73 9.52
N GLN A 498 20.07 -0.82 8.54
CA GLN A 498 21.10 0.22 8.54
C GLN A 498 20.89 1.25 9.66
N LEU A 499 19.63 1.59 9.99
CA LEU A 499 19.30 2.66 10.94
C LEU A 499 18.99 2.18 12.36
N THR A 500 18.47 0.96 12.53
CA THR A 500 18.04 0.44 13.84
C THR A 500 18.99 -0.62 14.40
N LYS A 501 18.67 -1.16 15.57
CA LYS A 501 19.31 -2.38 16.12
C LYS A 501 18.51 -3.65 15.82
N ALA A 502 17.45 -3.56 15.02
CA ALA A 502 16.68 -4.72 14.61
C ALA A 502 17.49 -5.59 13.63
N LYS A 503 17.17 -6.88 13.59
CA LYS A 503 17.79 -7.84 12.66
C LYS A 503 16.72 -8.60 11.92
N PHE A 504 16.84 -8.68 10.61
CA PHE A 504 15.95 -9.43 9.75
C PHE A 504 16.61 -10.72 9.26
N THR A 505 15.82 -11.77 9.16
CA THR A 505 16.22 -13.03 8.54
C THR A 505 15.13 -13.43 7.56
N VAL A 506 15.50 -13.65 6.30
CA VAL A 506 14.58 -14.07 5.24
C VAL A 506 14.95 -15.49 4.82
N THR A 507 14.19 -16.47 5.30
CA THR A 507 14.34 -17.87 4.88
C THR A 507 13.28 -18.21 3.84
N LYS A 508 13.59 -19.14 2.92
CA LYS A 508 12.55 -19.80 2.12
C LYS A 508 11.74 -20.70 3.05
N SER A 509 10.41 -20.69 2.94
CA SER A 509 9.56 -21.62 3.68
C SER A 509 9.71 -23.01 3.07
N GLU A 510 9.91 -24.01 3.91
CA GLU A 510 9.69 -25.41 3.53
C GLU A 510 8.17 -25.63 3.46
N GLU A 511 7.64 -25.91 2.27
CA GLU A 511 6.23 -26.24 2.01
C GLU A 511 6.11 -27.62 1.38
N GLU A 512 4.95 -28.24 1.54
CA GLU A 512 4.58 -29.51 0.91
C GLU A 512 4.44 -29.40 -0.63
N ASP A 513 4.25 -28.17 -1.16
CA ASP A 513 4.24 -27.87 -2.59
C ASP A 513 5.54 -27.12 -3.00
N PRO A 514 6.50 -27.79 -3.66
CA PRO A 514 7.75 -27.17 -4.09
C PRO A 514 7.58 -26.06 -5.15
N SER A 515 6.39 -25.88 -5.73
CA SER A 515 6.10 -24.83 -6.71
C SER A 515 5.75 -23.48 -6.07
N ASN A 516 5.46 -23.45 -4.76
CA ASN A 516 5.24 -22.21 -4.02
C ASN A 516 6.57 -21.57 -3.61
N ASP A 517 6.83 -20.36 -4.10
CA ASP A 517 8.00 -19.56 -3.73
C ASP A 517 7.69 -18.65 -2.54
N THR A 518 7.38 -19.28 -1.40
CA THR A 518 7.09 -18.60 -0.13
C THR A 518 8.33 -18.39 0.73
N TYR A 519 8.33 -17.31 1.49
CA TYR A 519 9.43 -16.90 2.37
C TYR A 519 8.91 -16.52 3.76
N ILE A 520 9.67 -16.80 4.82
CA ILE A 520 9.40 -16.28 6.16
C ILE A 520 10.33 -15.09 6.38
N ILE A 521 9.73 -13.91 6.57
CA ILE A 521 10.40 -12.71 7.07
C ILE A 521 10.32 -12.76 8.58
N GLU A 522 11.43 -13.11 9.23
CA GLU A 522 11.61 -12.96 10.68
C GLU A 522 12.30 -11.63 10.97
N CYS A 523 11.89 -10.96 12.03
CA CYS A 523 12.55 -9.77 12.55
C CYS A 523 12.67 -9.85 14.08
N GLN A 524 13.89 -9.85 14.60
CA GLN A 524 14.12 -9.45 15.98
C GLN A 524 14.09 -7.92 16.03
N GLY A 525 12.94 -7.37 16.42
CA GLY A 525 12.74 -5.93 16.54
C GLY A 525 13.57 -5.32 17.67
N MET A 526 13.85 -4.02 17.58
CA MET A 526 14.69 -3.29 18.54
C MET A 526 14.01 -3.02 19.88
N GLY A 527 12.69 -3.24 19.99
CA GLY A 527 11.91 -2.96 21.20
C GLY A 527 11.92 -1.49 21.57
N MET A 528 11.52 -0.61 20.64
CA MET A 528 11.44 0.82 20.92
C MET A 528 10.41 1.09 22.03
N ILE A 529 10.89 1.71 23.10
CA ILE A 529 10.07 2.32 24.15
C ILE A 529 9.94 3.80 23.80
N ASN A 530 8.73 4.34 23.88
CA ASN A 530 8.44 5.75 23.63
C ASN A 530 9.13 6.66 24.68
N PRO A 531 10.09 7.53 24.27
CA PRO A 531 10.80 8.43 25.19
C PRO A 531 10.01 9.73 25.49
N ASN A 532 8.79 9.85 24.97
CA ASN A 532 7.99 11.07 25.03
C ASN A 532 6.76 10.95 25.97
N LEU A 533 6.48 9.77 26.53
CA LEU A 533 5.38 9.47 27.47
C LEU A 533 5.84 9.41 28.93
#